data_AF-A0A6A4VRR5-F1
#
_entry.id   AF-A0A6A4VRR5-F1
#
_cell.length_a   1.000
_cell.length_b   1.000
_cell.length_c   1.000
_cell.angle_alpha   90.00
_cell.angle_beta   90.00
_cell.angle_gamma   90.00
#
_symmetry.space_group_name_H-M   'P 1'
#
loop_
_entity.id
_entity.type
_entity.pdbx_description
1 polymer ?
#
loop_
_entity_poly.entity_id
_entity_poly.type
_entity_poly.pdbx_seq_one_letter_code
_entity_poly.pdbx_strand_id
1 'polypeptide(L)'
;MYRFRKLEGIEDHGRKFGETQVYRIEEGGKTYRVAMEEATPIRTAAHAVDDATAKFEAADFEEFAKRFKSQLEDILATKQAVGNQVKLVPIYDVDEVRSKVLDCLKELEKEEAEEAARASEQSETRS
;
A
#
# COMPACT_ATOMS: atom_id res chain seq x y z
N MET A 1 -7.85 4.11 -27.21
CA MET A 1 -8.23 5.51 -26.87
C MET A 1 -9.72 5.49 -26.51
N TYR A 2 -10.08 5.60 -25.23
CA TYR A 2 -11.48 5.64 -24.79
C TYR A 2 -11.83 7.06 -24.35
N ARG A 3 -12.92 7.62 -24.90
CA ARG A 3 -13.45 8.95 -24.53
C ARG A 3 -14.72 8.76 -23.69
N PHE A 4 -14.71 9.24 -22.46
CA PHE A 4 -15.91 9.39 -21.64
C PHE A 4 -16.58 10.73 -21.98
N ARG A 5 -17.89 10.73 -22.24
CA ARG A 5 -18.67 11.98 -22.37
C ARG A 5 -18.86 12.58 -20.98
N LYS A 6 -18.48 13.85 -20.81
CA LYS A 6 -18.73 14.65 -19.62
C LYS A 6 -20.24 14.90 -19.51
N LEU A 7 -20.86 14.48 -18.40
CA LEU A 7 -22.24 14.82 -18.09
C LEU A 7 -22.26 16.27 -17.59
N GLU A 8 -22.97 17.15 -18.27
CA GLU A 8 -23.09 18.56 -17.90
C GLU A 8 -24.07 18.73 -16.73
N GLY A 9 -23.76 19.61 -15.77
CA GLY A 9 -24.64 19.96 -14.65
C GLY A 9 -24.26 19.41 -13.28
N ILE A 10 -23.12 18.73 -13.14
CA ILE A 10 -22.51 18.43 -11.84
C ILE A 10 -21.36 19.42 -11.64
N GLU A 11 -21.45 20.28 -10.64
CA GLU A 11 -20.26 20.96 -10.11
C GLU A 11 -19.35 19.87 -9.54
N ASP A 12 -18.41 19.42 -10.37
CA ASP A 12 -17.33 18.53 -9.97
C ASP A 12 -16.39 19.33 -9.07
N HIS A 13 -16.74 19.41 -7.78
CA HIS A 13 -15.76 19.67 -6.72
C HIS A 13 -14.86 18.43 -6.56
N GLY A 14 -14.31 17.94 -7.67
CA GLY A 14 -13.62 16.68 -7.78
C GLY A 14 -12.62 16.57 -6.65
N ARG A 15 -12.82 15.58 -5.77
CA ARG A 15 -11.81 15.24 -4.77
C ARG A 15 -10.50 15.06 -5.54
N LYS A 16 -9.50 15.88 -5.23
CA LYS A 16 -8.17 15.72 -5.81
C LYS A 16 -7.59 14.45 -5.22
N PHE A 17 -7.45 13.43 -6.06
CA PHE A 17 -6.75 12.19 -5.73
C PHE A 17 -5.35 12.23 -6.36
N GLY A 18 -4.36 11.58 -5.75
CA GLY A 18 -3.02 11.44 -6.30
C GLY A 18 -1.93 12.34 -5.69
N GLU A 19 -2.23 13.04 -4.60
CA GLU A 19 -1.20 13.68 -3.77
C GLU A 19 -0.70 12.68 -2.73
N THR A 20 0.41 12.01 -3.04
CA THR A 20 1.08 11.07 -2.12
C THR A 20 2.43 11.63 -1.68
N GLN A 21 2.76 11.46 -0.40
CA GLN A 21 4.05 11.86 0.13
C GLN A 21 5.12 10.83 -0.28
N VAL A 22 6.24 11.35 -0.80
CA VAL A 22 7.41 10.55 -1.17
C VAL A 22 8.50 10.76 -0.14
N TYR A 23 8.94 9.67 0.47
CA TYR A 23 9.96 9.63 1.51
C TYR A 23 11.28 9.15 0.92
N ARG A 24 12.38 9.67 1.47
CA ARG A 24 13.74 9.21 1.16
C ARG A 24 14.24 8.33 2.30
N ILE A 25 14.67 7.12 1.98
CA ILE A 25 15.24 6.18 2.97
C ILE A 25 16.64 5.79 2.51
N GLU A 26 17.63 5.94 3.38
CA GLU A 26 19.03 5.61 3.12
C GLU A 26 19.44 4.37 3.92
N GLU A 27 20.09 3.42 3.26
CA GLU A 27 20.57 2.17 3.88
C GLU A 27 21.78 1.64 3.10
N GLY A 28 22.92 1.42 3.79
CA GLY A 28 24.10 0.80 3.19
C GLY A 28 24.65 1.49 1.93
N GLY A 29 24.50 2.83 1.82
CA GLY A 29 24.92 3.60 0.64
C GLY A 29 23.91 3.59 -0.52
N LYS A 30 22.80 2.85 -0.41
CA LYS A 30 21.65 2.95 -1.32
C LYS A 30 20.68 4.02 -0.82
N THR A 31 19.97 4.64 -1.78
CA THR A 31 18.88 5.58 -1.50
C THR A 31 17.61 5.11 -2.17
N TYR A 32 16.57 4.89 -1.38
CA TYR A 32 15.23 4.54 -1.82
C TYR A 32 14.33 5.77 -1.82
N ARG A 33 13.41 5.85 -2.78
CA ARG A 33 12.31 6.82 -2.81
C ARG A 33 11.01 6.06 -2.77
N VAL A 34 10.22 6.25 -1.71
CA VAL A 34 9.03 5.43 -1.45
C VAL A 34 7.82 6.34 -1.29
N ALA A 35 6.79 6.09 -2.08
CA ALA A 35 5.47 6.67 -1.86
C ALA A 35 4.77 5.86 -0.76
N MET A 36 4.42 6.50 0.36
CA MET A 36 3.82 5.82 1.51
C MET A 36 2.66 6.62 2.07
N GLU A 37 1.61 5.93 2.45
CA GLU A 37 0.45 6.50 3.14
C GLU A 37 -0.03 5.55 4.22
N GLU A 38 -0.45 6.12 5.34
CA GLU A 38 -1.22 5.39 6.33
C GLU A 38 -2.58 5.03 5.74
N ALA A 39 -3.06 3.80 5.98
CA ALA A 39 -4.42 3.43 5.65
C ALA A 39 -5.40 4.25 6.50
N THR A 40 -6.02 5.27 5.90
CA THR A 40 -6.98 6.19 6.55
C THR A 40 -8.06 5.49 7.39
N PRO A 41 -8.61 4.31 7.00
CA PRO A 41 -9.55 3.58 7.84
C PRO A 41 -8.99 3.14 9.20
N ILE A 42 -7.69 2.80 9.28
CA ILE A 42 -7.02 2.47 10.54
C ILE A 42 -6.97 3.69 11.45
N ARG A 43 -6.62 4.87 10.91
CA ARG A 43 -6.65 6.12 11.67
C ARG A 43 -8.03 6.45 12.23
N THR A 44 -9.08 6.24 11.44
CA THR A 44 -10.46 6.43 11.91
C THR A 44 -10.79 5.48 13.07
N ALA A 45 -10.38 4.21 12.98
CA ALA A 45 -10.60 3.25 14.05
C ALA A 45 -9.79 3.61 15.32
N ALA A 46 -8.56 4.12 15.17
CA ALA A 46 -7.76 4.61 16.30
C ALA A 46 -8.45 5.77 17.02
N HIS A 47 -8.96 6.77 16.27
CA HIS A 47 -9.75 7.86 16.88
C HIS A 47 -11.01 7.37 17.60
N ALA A 48 -11.63 6.29 17.14
CA ALA A 48 -12.79 5.70 17.81
C ALA A 48 -12.43 5.07 19.16
N VAL A 49 -11.21 4.57 19.34
CA VAL A 49 -10.71 4.08 20.64
C VAL A 49 -10.59 5.23 21.64
N ASP A 50 -10.13 6.39 21.18
CA ASP A 50 -9.96 7.58 22.03
C ASP A 50 -11.30 8.28 22.36
N ASP A 51 -12.37 7.97 21.62
CA ASP A 51 -13.71 8.52 21.83
C ASP A 51 -14.52 7.65 22.79
N ALA A 52 -14.67 8.12 24.03
CA ALA A 52 -15.45 7.46 25.07
C ALA A 52 -16.93 7.21 24.69
N THR A 53 -17.47 7.91 23.69
CA THR A 53 -18.85 7.73 23.22
C THR A 53 -19.00 6.66 22.14
N ALA A 54 -17.90 6.26 21.49
CA ALA A 54 -17.91 5.33 20.36
C ALA A 54 -18.15 3.87 20.78
N LYS A 55 -18.01 3.54 22.07
CA LYS A 55 -18.10 2.16 22.60
C LYS A 55 -17.21 1.20 21.80
N PHE A 56 -16.00 1.63 21.49
CA PHE A 56 -15.03 0.91 20.68
C PHE A 56 -13.73 0.82 21.50
N GLU A 57 -13.35 -0.39 21.88
CA GLU A 57 -12.21 -0.60 22.77
C GLU A 57 -10.95 -1.01 22.00
N ALA A 58 -9.81 -1.02 22.67
CA ALA A 58 -8.54 -1.44 22.06
C ALA A 58 -8.59 -2.86 21.47
N ALA A 59 -9.34 -3.78 22.09
CA ALA A 59 -9.53 -5.13 21.56
C ALA A 59 -10.32 -5.12 20.23
N ASP A 60 -11.33 -4.26 20.11
CA ASP A 60 -12.10 -4.08 18.87
C ASP A 60 -11.22 -3.48 17.76
N PHE A 61 -10.32 -2.56 18.12
CA PHE A 61 -9.35 -1.99 17.19
C PHE A 61 -8.40 -3.05 16.62
N GLU A 62 -7.81 -3.90 17.46
CA GLU A 62 -6.92 -4.96 17.00
C GLU A 62 -7.63 -5.95 16.08
N GLU A 63 -8.85 -6.35 16.43
CA GLU A 63 -9.66 -7.24 15.60
C GLU A 63 -10.04 -6.57 14.27
N PHE A 64 -10.45 -5.30 14.32
CA PHE A 64 -10.73 -4.50 13.14
C PHE A 64 -9.53 -4.41 12.21
N ALA A 65 -8.33 -4.09 12.72
CA ALA A 65 -7.11 -3.96 11.93
C ALA A 65 -6.75 -5.28 11.22
N LYS A 66 -6.87 -6.41 11.94
CA LYS A 66 -6.65 -7.76 11.38
C LYS A 66 -7.64 -8.07 10.24
N ARG A 67 -8.94 -7.83 10.48
CA ARG A 67 -10.00 -8.07 9.49
C ARG A 67 -9.86 -7.14 8.29
N PHE A 68 -9.58 -5.86 8.52
CA PHE A 68 -9.37 -4.86 7.46
C PHE A 68 -8.22 -5.25 6.54
N LYS A 69 -7.06 -5.63 7.11
CA LYS A 69 -5.92 -6.10 6.33
C LYS A 69 -6.30 -7.29 5.45
N SER A 70 -6.88 -8.33 6.04
CA SER A 70 -7.27 -9.54 5.30
C SER A 70 -8.23 -9.23 4.15
N GLN A 71 -9.25 -8.41 4.40
CA GLN A 71 -10.22 -8.03 3.37
C GLN A 71 -9.57 -7.19 2.26
N LEU A 72 -8.64 -6.30 2.60
CA LEU A 72 -7.94 -5.50 1.60
C LEU A 72 -7.00 -6.36 0.75
N GLU A 73 -6.33 -7.35 1.34
CA GLU A 73 -5.53 -8.34 0.62
C GLU A 73 -6.39 -9.12 -0.39
N ASP A 74 -7.58 -9.59 0.01
CA ASP A 74 -8.53 -10.27 -0.89
C ASP A 74 -8.99 -9.36 -2.04
N ILE A 75 -9.29 -8.09 -1.76
CA ILE A 75 -9.68 -7.11 -2.77
C ILE A 75 -8.55 -6.84 -3.76
N LEU A 76 -7.31 -6.70 -3.28
CA LEU A 76 -6.16 -6.43 -4.14
C LEU A 76 -5.80 -7.65 -4.99
N ALA A 77 -5.93 -8.86 -4.45
CA ALA A 77 -5.72 -10.11 -5.19
C ALA A 77 -6.70 -10.26 -6.37
N THR A 78 -7.96 -9.84 -6.19
CA THR A 78 -8.97 -9.88 -7.26
C THR A 78 -8.84 -8.74 -8.27
N LYS A 79 -8.11 -7.67 -7.94
CA LYS A 79 -7.88 -6.49 -8.80
C LYS A 79 -6.40 -6.35 -9.15
N GLN A 80 -5.85 -7.31 -9.90
CA GLN A 80 -4.42 -7.38 -10.24
C GLN A 80 -3.80 -6.07 -10.75
N ALA A 81 -4.54 -5.29 -11.55
CA ALA A 81 -4.05 -4.00 -12.04
C ALA A 81 -3.68 -3.02 -10.91
N VAL A 82 -4.38 -3.09 -9.78
CA VAL A 82 -4.11 -2.27 -8.58
C VAL A 82 -3.24 -3.04 -7.58
N GLY A 83 -3.50 -4.34 -7.41
CA GLY A 83 -2.75 -5.20 -6.48
C GLY A 83 -1.25 -5.25 -6.75
N ASN A 84 -0.84 -5.15 -8.02
CA ASN A 84 0.58 -5.13 -8.38
C ASN A 84 1.25 -3.75 -8.17
N GLN A 85 0.48 -2.70 -7.86
CA GLN A 85 1.00 -1.34 -7.68
C GLN A 85 1.16 -0.93 -6.22
N VAL A 86 0.67 -1.75 -5.27
CA VAL A 86 0.63 -1.41 -3.85
C VAL A 86 1.06 -2.62 -3.03
N LYS A 87 1.95 -2.39 -2.05
CA LYS A 87 2.28 -3.38 -1.02
C LYS A 87 1.70 -2.92 0.32
N LEU A 88 0.97 -3.80 0.99
CA LEU A 88 0.49 -3.55 2.35
C LEU A 88 1.58 -3.92 3.35
N VAL A 89 2.01 -2.97 4.17
CA VAL A 89 3.05 -3.17 5.18
C VAL A 89 2.43 -3.02 6.57
N PRO A 90 2.20 -4.12 7.31
CA PRO A 90 1.71 -4.02 8.69
C PRO A 90 2.80 -3.48 9.61
N ILE A 91 2.47 -2.44 10.37
CA ILE A 91 3.35 -1.77 11.33
C ILE A 91 2.58 -1.67 12.65
N TYR A 92 3.15 -2.23 13.72
CA TYR A 92 2.53 -2.26 15.04
C TYR A 92 3.15 -1.24 16.00
N ASP A 93 4.37 -0.81 15.71
CA ASP A 93 5.11 0.20 16.46
C ASP A 93 5.71 1.22 15.47
N VAL A 94 5.60 2.50 15.80
CA VAL A 94 6.13 3.60 14.98
C VAL A 94 7.65 3.50 14.82
N ASP A 95 8.34 2.95 15.81
CA ASP A 95 9.79 2.78 15.77
C ASP A 95 10.22 1.69 14.75
N GLU A 96 9.29 0.83 14.34
CA GLU A 96 9.51 -0.20 13.32
C GLU A 96 9.26 0.28 11.88
N VAL A 97 8.72 1.49 11.67
CA VAL A 97 8.36 1.97 10.31
C VAL A 97 9.55 1.85 9.35
N ARG A 98 10.73 2.33 9.76
CA ARG A 98 11.92 2.31 8.91
C ARG A 98 12.36 0.89 8.57
N SER A 99 12.42 0.00 9.56
CA SER A 99 12.91 -1.37 9.35
C SER A 99 11.94 -2.18 8.49
N LYS A 100 10.63 -2.11 8.76
CA LYS A 100 9.61 -2.83 7.98
C LYS A 100 9.54 -2.39 6.53
N VAL A 101 9.66 -1.08 6.27
CA VAL A 101 9.70 -0.57 4.90
C VAL A 101 10.98 -1.02 4.19
N LEU A 102 12.14 -1.01 4.86
CA LEU A 102 13.39 -1.49 4.28
C LEU A 102 13.36 -2.99 3.95
N ASP A 103 12.79 -3.81 4.84
CA ASP A 103 12.63 -5.25 4.59
C ASP A 103 11.76 -5.49 3.36
N CYS A 104 10.63 -4.78 3.25
CA CYS A 104 9.75 -4.82 2.08
C CYS A 104 10.48 -4.40 0.79
N LEU A 105 11.29 -3.34 0.82
CA LEU A 105 12.05 -2.89 -0.35
C LEU A 105 13.08 -3.93 -0.81
N LYS A 106 13.78 -4.57 0.13
CA LYS A 106 14.74 -5.63 -0.18
C LYS A 106 14.07 -6.86 -0.78
N GLU A 107 12.88 -7.21 -0.30
CA GLU A 107 12.07 -8.28 -0.89
C GLU A 107 11.67 -7.96 -2.34
N LEU A 108 11.22 -6.73 -2.60
CA LEU A 108 10.88 -6.29 -3.96
C LEU A 108 12.11 -6.31 -4.91
N GLU A 109 13.28 -5.82 -4.46
CA GLU A 109 14.52 -5.91 -5.25
C GLU A 109 14.87 -7.37 -5.60
N LYS A 110 14.62 -8.31 -4.67
CA LYS A 110 14.86 -9.73 -4.88
C LYS A 110 13.87 -10.32 -5.88
N GLU A 111 12.59 -10.00 -5.75
CA GLU A 111 11.53 -10.42 -6.68
C GLU A 111 11.85 -9.93 -8.11
N GLU A 112 12.24 -8.66 -8.28
CA GLU A 112 12.64 -8.09 -9.57
C GLU A 112 13.87 -8.79 -10.17
N ALA A 113 14.87 -9.11 -9.34
CA ALA A 113 16.07 -9.82 -9.79
C ALA A 113 15.75 -11.26 -10.24
N GLU A 114 14.87 -11.96 -9.53
CA GLU A 114 14.43 -13.31 -9.89
C GLU A 114 13.59 -13.31 -11.18
N GLU A 115 12.72 -12.32 -11.38
CA GLU A 115 11.95 -12.16 -12.62
C GLU A 115 12.86 -11.87 -13.81
N ALA A 116 13.85 -10.99 -13.65
CA ALA A 116 14.83 -10.69 -14.67
C ALA A 116 15.65 -11.93 -15.07
N ALA A 117 16.08 -12.74 -14.09
CA ALA A 117 16.81 -13.98 -14.35
C ALA A 117 15.97 -15.01 -15.14
N ARG A 118 14.70 -15.21 -14.77
CA ARG A 118 13.78 -16.11 -15.49
C ARG A 118 13.53 -15.64 -16.92
N ALA A 119 13.44 -14.33 -17.15
CA ALA A 119 13.23 -13.77 -18.49
C ALA A 119 14.45 -13.97 -19.41
N SER A 120 15.68 -13.93 -18.87
CA SER A 120 16.90 -14.23 -19.62
C SER A 120 16.99 -15.70 -20.04
N GLU A 121 16.69 -16.64 -19.13
CA GLU A 121 16.78 -18.09 -19.39
C GLU A 121 15.80 -18.57 -20.48
N GLN A 122 14.61 -17.97 -20.57
CA GLN A 122 13.61 -18.28 -21.60
C GLN A 122 13.96 -17.72 -22.99
N SER A 123 14.81 -16.68 -23.05
CA SER A 123 15.26 -16.08 -24.31
C SER A 123 16.43 -16.87 -24.92
N GLU A 124 17.26 -17.48 -24.08
CA GLU A 124 18.38 -18.35 -24.51
C GLU A 124 17.92 -19.73 -25.01
N THR A 125 16.79 -20.24 -24.53
CA THR A 125 16.21 -21.52 -25.00
C THR A 125 15.39 -21.40 -26.29
N ARG A 126 15.21 -20.19 -26.83
CA ARG A 126 14.48 -19.91 -28.08
C ARG A 126 15.37 -19.50 -29.27
N SER A 127 16.69 -19.52 -29.09
CA SER A 127 17.70 -19.31 -30.14
C SER A 127 18.33 -20.64 -30.55
#